data_AF-A0A526S356-F1
#
_entry.id   AF-A0A526S356-F1
#
_cell.length_a   1.000
_cell.length_b   1.000
_cell.length_c   1.000
_cell.angle_alpha   90.00
_cell.angle_beta   90.00
_cell.angle_gamma   90.00
#
_symmetry.space_group_name_H-M   'P 1'
#
loop_
_entity.id
_entity.type
_entity.pdbx_description
1 polymer ?
#
loop_
_entity_poly.entity_id
_entity_poly.type
_entity_poly.pdbx_seq_one_letter_code
_entity_poly.pdbx_strand_id
1 'polypeptide(L)'
;MIARLILQTFVWFGVMGAVLFLSAGTLNWPGAWVYLVAMIGLSLTMGVSLARRDPGLMNERLRPPIQKDQTAADKVLLSILLIAIFAWLGLMGLDFRHGWSAVPFWGLALGGLVLLVGIWICYLTMLENSFAAPVVKIQGERGQHVITTGPYS
;
A
#
# COMPACT_ATOMS: atom_id res chain seq x y z
N MET A 1 5.08 6.23 17.65
CA MET A 1 4.31 6.11 16.39
C MET A 1 5.21 6.24 15.16
N ILE A 2 5.90 7.36 14.95
CA ILE A 2 6.72 7.61 13.73
C ILE A 2 7.78 6.53 13.51
N ALA A 3 8.50 6.10 14.56
CA ALA A 3 9.47 5.00 14.43
C ALA A 3 8.83 3.69 13.94
N ARG A 4 7.59 3.39 14.38
CA ARG A 4 6.84 2.21 13.94
C ARG A 4 6.40 2.34 12.48
N LEU A 5 5.98 3.53 12.05
CA LEU A 5 5.70 3.83 10.65
C LEU A 5 6.94 3.56 9.79
N ILE A 6 8.08 4.17 10.14
CA ILE A 6 9.35 4.00 9.42
C ILE A 6 9.71 2.51 9.31
N LEU A 7 9.72 1.80 10.44
CA LEU A 7 10.04 0.38 10.47
C LEU A 7 9.10 -0.45 9.59
N GLN A 8 7.78 -0.26 9.72
CA GLN A 8 6.80 -1.01 8.93
C GLN A 8 6.91 -0.69 7.44
N THR A 9 7.14 0.57 7.06
CA THR A 9 7.38 0.98 5.67
C THR A 9 8.59 0.26 5.09
N PHE A 10 9.74 0.28 5.77
CA PHE A 10 10.94 -0.39 5.26
C PHE A 10 10.84 -1.91 5.26
N VAL A 11 10.19 -2.51 6.26
CA VAL A 11 9.93 -3.96 6.26
C VAL A 11 9.02 -4.33 5.08
N TRP A 12 7.92 -3.61 4.89
CA TRP A 12 6.95 -3.90 3.83
C TRP A 12 7.57 -3.79 2.43
N PHE A 13 8.18 -2.65 2.11
CA PHE A 13 8.82 -2.45 0.80
C PHE A 13 10.12 -3.24 0.65
N GLY A 14 10.78 -3.60 1.76
CA GLY A 14 11.91 -4.54 1.75
C GLY A 14 11.48 -5.94 1.32
N VAL A 15 10.36 -6.44 1.83
CA VAL A 15 9.78 -7.73 1.41
C VAL A 15 9.35 -7.68 -0.07
N MET A 16 8.66 -6.62 -0.49
CA MET A 16 8.29 -6.45 -1.90
C MET A 16 9.52 -6.38 -2.82
N GLY A 17 10.54 -5.63 -2.41
CA GLY A 17 11.81 -5.53 -3.13
C GLY A 17 12.53 -6.87 -3.21
N ALA A 18 12.56 -7.64 -2.12
CA ALA A 18 13.11 -9.00 -2.13
C ALA A 18 12.38 -9.88 -3.15
N VAL A 19 11.05 -9.88 -3.17
CA VAL A 19 10.27 -10.66 -4.15
C VAL A 19 10.60 -10.23 -5.58
N LEU A 20 10.60 -8.92 -5.88
CA LEU A 20 10.90 -8.37 -7.20
C LEU A 20 12.31 -8.74 -7.68
N PHE A 21 13.33 -8.54 -6.85
CA PHE A 21 14.72 -8.75 -7.25
C PHE A 21 15.13 -10.22 -7.24
N LEU A 22 14.57 -11.04 -6.34
CA LEU A 22 14.79 -12.48 -6.36
C LEU A 22 14.17 -13.13 -7.60
N SER A 23 12.97 -12.71 -8.01
CA SER A 23 12.36 -13.22 -9.25
C SER A 23 13.04 -12.68 -10.50
N ALA A 24 13.47 -11.42 -10.52
CA ALA A 24 14.27 -10.84 -11.59
C ALA A 24 15.67 -11.48 -11.72
N GLY A 25 16.24 -11.96 -10.62
CA GLY A 25 17.59 -12.55 -10.59
C GLY A 25 18.71 -11.53 -10.73
N THR A 26 18.42 -10.23 -10.61
CA THR A 26 19.40 -9.13 -10.72
C THR A 26 18.91 -7.89 -10.01
N LEU A 27 19.84 -7.07 -9.49
CA LEU A 27 19.55 -5.73 -8.96
C LEU A 27 19.59 -4.64 -10.03
N ASN A 28 20.04 -4.97 -11.24
CA ASN A 28 20.18 -4.05 -12.37
C ASN A 28 18.83 -3.82 -13.09
N TRP A 29 17.80 -3.48 -12.31
CA TRP A 29 16.47 -3.14 -12.81
C TRP A 29 16.08 -1.75 -12.31
N PRO A 30 16.40 -0.68 -13.06
CA PRO A 30 16.12 0.70 -12.65
C PRO A 30 14.63 0.95 -12.36
N GLY A 31 13.73 0.32 -13.12
CA GLY A 31 12.28 0.46 -12.93
C GLY A 31 11.81 -0.02 -11.54
N ALA A 32 12.32 -1.15 -11.05
CA ALA A 32 11.98 -1.63 -9.71
C ALA A 32 12.51 -0.70 -8.62
N TRP A 33 13.72 -0.14 -8.78
CA TRP A 33 14.25 0.86 -7.85
C TRP A 33 13.41 2.14 -7.83
N VAL A 34 13.03 2.67 -9.00
CA VAL A 34 12.16 3.85 -9.10
C VAL A 34 10.83 3.58 -8.40
N TYR A 35 10.22 2.42 -8.64
CA TYR A 35 9.00 2.01 -7.96
C TYR A 35 9.17 1.97 -6.44
N LEU A 36 10.19 1.27 -5.93
CA LEU A 36 10.42 1.13 -4.48
C LEU A 36 10.68 2.48 -3.81
N VAL A 37 11.54 3.31 -4.38
CA VAL A 37 11.86 4.65 -3.85
C VAL A 37 10.62 5.54 -3.85
N ALA A 38 9.83 5.53 -4.93
CA ALA A 38 8.60 6.29 -5.00
C ALA A 38 7.59 5.83 -3.94
N MET A 39 7.39 4.51 -3.79
CA MET A 39 6.44 3.97 -2.81
C MET A 39 6.88 4.25 -1.36
N ILE A 40 8.17 4.12 -1.04
CA ILE A 40 8.72 4.47 0.28
C ILE A 40 8.53 5.96 0.54
N GLY A 41 8.88 6.82 -0.42
CA GLY A 41 8.73 8.27 -0.31
C GLY A 41 7.28 8.68 -0.06
N LEU A 42 6.34 8.16 -0.84
CA LEU A 42 4.90 8.40 -0.66
C LEU A 42 4.39 7.89 0.68
N SER A 43 4.78 6.67 1.08
CA SER A 43 4.37 6.09 2.36
C SER A 43 4.84 6.91 3.56
N LEU A 44 6.10 7.36 3.56
CA LEU A 44 6.65 8.18 4.64
C LEU A 44 6.05 9.59 4.65
N THR A 45 5.93 10.24 3.49
CA THR A 45 5.39 11.60 3.40
C THR A 45 3.92 11.66 3.80
N MET A 46 3.07 10.83 3.18
CA MET A 46 1.64 10.73 3.51
C MET A 46 1.45 10.22 4.93
N GLY A 47 2.26 9.24 5.34
CA GLY A 47 2.18 8.66 6.67
C GLY A 47 2.52 9.67 7.77
N VAL A 48 3.62 10.41 7.65
CA VAL A 48 4.00 11.44 8.63
C VAL A 48 2.99 12.59 8.63
N SER A 49 2.50 13.01 7.46
CA SER A 49 1.46 14.02 7.36
C SER A 49 0.18 13.59 8.08
N LEU A 50 -0.28 12.37 7.84
CA LEU A 50 -1.46 11.81 8.50
C LEU A 50 -1.24 11.62 10.00
N ALA A 51 -0.05 11.16 10.42
CA ALA A 51 0.29 11.00 11.83
C ALA A 51 0.20 12.32 12.61
N ARG A 52 0.50 13.46 11.96
CA ARG A 52 0.38 14.79 12.55
C ARG A 52 -1.06 15.30 12.55
N ARG A 53 -1.84 15.00 11.51
CA ARG A 53 -3.23 15.48 11.36
C ARG A 53 -4.25 14.65 12.14
N ASP A 54 -4.15 13.32 12.03
CA ASP A 54 -5.01 12.36 12.71
C ASP A 54 -4.17 11.19 13.26
N PRO A 55 -3.55 11.37 14.44
CA PRO A 55 -2.79 10.31 15.10
C PRO A 55 -3.65 9.10 15.48
N GLY A 56 -4.97 9.28 15.66
CA GLY A 56 -5.90 8.19 15.97
C GLY A 56 -6.05 7.23 14.79
N LEU A 57 -6.34 7.78 13.61
CA LEU A 57 -6.40 7.01 12.36
C LEU A 57 -5.05 6.36 12.05
N MET A 58 -3.94 7.08 12.20
CA MET A 58 -2.63 6.50 11.94
C MET A 58 -2.31 5.33 12.89
N ASN A 59 -2.66 5.45 14.18
CA ASN A 59 -2.48 4.34 15.11
C ASN A 59 -3.26 3.09 14.68
N GLU A 60 -4.47 3.27 14.17
CA GLU A 60 -5.29 2.17 13.65
C GLU A 60 -4.68 1.57 12.37
N ARG A 61 -4.19 2.40 11.44
CA ARG A 61 -3.51 1.96 10.21
C ARG A 61 -2.23 1.16 10.45
N LEU A 62 -1.50 1.47 11.52
CA LEU A 62 -0.27 0.75 11.88
C LEU A 62 -0.53 -0.55 12.66
N ARG A 63 -1.80 -0.89 12.96
CA ARG A 63 -2.14 -2.18 13.56
C ARG A 63 -1.95 -3.30 12.54
N PRO A 64 -1.70 -4.54 13.00
CA PRO A 64 -1.56 -5.68 12.11
C PRO A 64 -2.78 -5.84 11.17
N PRO A 65 -2.54 -6.31 9.94
CA PRO A 65 -3.60 -6.53 8.96
C PRO A 65 -4.57 -7.63 9.39
N ILE A 66 -4.17 -8.54 10.28
CA ILE A 66 -5.06 -9.55 10.89
C ILE A 66 -5.35 -9.12 12.33
N GLN A 67 -6.62 -8.77 12.60
CA GLN A 67 -7.13 -8.38 13.91
C GLN A 67 -8.09 -9.44 14.45
N LYS A 68 -8.25 -9.51 15.78
CA LYS A 68 -9.08 -10.52 16.45
C LYS A 68 -10.54 -10.44 15.99
N ASP A 69 -11.07 -9.23 15.86
CA ASP A 69 -12.48 -8.95 15.60
C ASP A 69 -12.88 -9.02 14.11
N GLN A 70 -11.95 -9.42 13.22
CA GLN A 70 -12.27 -9.64 11.81
C GLN A 70 -13.02 -10.96 11.61
N THR A 71 -13.99 -10.94 10.71
CA THR A 71 -14.69 -12.15 10.27
C THR A 71 -13.72 -13.13 9.60
N ALA A 72 -14.04 -14.42 9.64
CA ALA A 72 -13.22 -15.43 8.96
C ALA A 72 -13.15 -15.18 7.44
N ALA A 73 -14.25 -14.71 6.84
CA ALA A 73 -14.32 -14.38 5.42
C ALA A 73 -13.34 -13.25 5.04
N ASP A 74 -13.28 -12.18 5.85
CA ASP A 74 -12.35 -11.06 5.60
C ASP A 74 -10.89 -11.51 5.69
N LYS A 75 -10.57 -12.37 6.66
CA LYS A 75 -9.21 -12.93 6.81
C LYS A 75 -8.80 -13.77 5.60
N VAL A 76 -9.72 -14.60 5.09
CA VAL A 76 -9.48 -15.42 3.89
C VAL A 76 -9.30 -14.52 2.67
N LEU A 77 -10.19 -13.55 2.46
CA LEU A 77 -10.10 -12.62 1.35
C LEU A 77 -8.78 -11.82 1.37
N LEU A 78 -8.40 -11.31 2.54
CA LEU A 78 -7.14 -10.58 2.71
C LEU A 78 -5.93 -11.47 2.43
N SER A 79 -5.97 -12.73 2.86
CA SER A 79 -4.89 -13.69 2.59
C SER A 79 -4.75 -13.97 1.09
N ILE A 80 -5.87 -14.19 0.39
CA ILE A 80 -5.89 -14.37 -1.07
C ILE A 80 -5.34 -13.13 -1.78
N LEU A 81 -5.76 -11.94 -1.36
CA LEU A 81 -5.29 -10.68 -1.93
C LEU A 81 -3.78 -10.50 -1.74
N LEU A 82 -3.26 -10.79 -0.55
CA LEU A 82 -1.82 -10.71 -0.27
C LEU A 82 -1.03 -11.70 -1.13
N ILE A 83 -1.50 -12.95 -1.26
CA ILE A 83 -0.88 -13.94 -2.14
C ILE A 83 -0.89 -13.45 -3.58
N ALA A 84 -2.01 -12.91 -4.06
CA ALA A 84 -2.12 -12.38 -5.41
C ALA A 84 -1.16 -11.22 -5.66
N ILE A 85 -1.00 -10.30 -4.70
CA ILE A 85 -0.04 -9.18 -4.78
C ILE A 85 1.40 -9.71 -4.88
N PHE A 86 1.80 -10.65 -4.02
CA PHE A 86 3.17 -11.18 -4.06
C PHE A 86 3.42 -12.04 -5.31
N ALA A 87 2.43 -12.81 -5.76
CA ALA A 87 2.51 -13.54 -7.02
C ALA A 87 2.66 -12.59 -8.21
N TRP A 88 1.89 -11.49 -8.22
CA TRP A 88 1.99 -10.45 -9.24
C TRP A 88 3.38 -9.80 -9.28
N LEU A 89 3.94 -9.41 -8.13
CA LEU A 89 5.31 -8.88 -8.04
C LEU A 89 6.35 -9.91 -8.54
N GLY A 90 6.17 -11.18 -8.16
CA GLY A 90 7.01 -12.27 -8.65
C GLY A 90 6.98 -12.35 -10.18
N LEU A 91 5.78 -12.33 -10.77
CA LEU A 91 5.57 -12.33 -12.21
C LEU A 91 6.21 -11.11 -12.89
N MET A 92 6.13 -9.92 -12.29
CA MET A 92 6.79 -8.72 -12.84
C MET A 92 8.31 -8.89 -12.94
N GLY A 93 8.94 -9.49 -11.92
CA GLY A 93 10.38 -9.76 -12.00
C GLY A 93 10.73 -10.88 -12.98
N LEU A 94 9.91 -11.92 -13.10
CA LEU A 94 10.08 -12.95 -14.14
C LEU A 94 9.92 -12.38 -15.56
N ASP A 95 8.94 -11.49 -15.76
CA ASP A 95 8.72 -10.76 -17.00
C ASP A 95 9.95 -9.94 -17.39
N PHE A 96 10.53 -9.21 -16.44
CA PHE A 96 11.80 -8.49 -16.65
C PHE A 96 12.96 -9.43 -16.98
N ARG A 97 13.09 -10.54 -16.25
CA ARG A 97 14.18 -11.51 -16.42
C ARG A 97 14.14 -12.18 -17.80
N HIS A 98 12.96 -12.57 -18.25
CA HIS A 98 12.77 -13.30 -19.50
C HIS A 98 12.44 -12.39 -20.68
N GLY A 99 12.22 -11.10 -20.44
CA GLY A 99 11.83 -10.13 -21.47
C GLY A 99 10.49 -10.47 -22.13
N TRP A 100 9.54 -11.01 -21.36
CA TRP A 100 8.24 -11.44 -21.91
C TRP A 100 7.42 -10.28 -22.49
N SER A 101 7.57 -9.09 -21.92
CA SER A 101 6.85 -7.89 -22.34
C SER A 101 7.77 -6.80 -22.88
N ALA A 102 7.36 -6.18 -23.99
CA ALA A 102 7.99 -4.96 -24.52
C ALA A 102 7.04 -3.78 -24.33
N VAL A 103 7.06 -3.18 -23.13
CA VAL A 103 6.20 -2.04 -22.80
C VAL A 103 6.88 -0.74 -23.27
N PRO A 104 6.23 0.05 -24.15
CA PRO A 104 6.79 1.33 -24.57
C PRO A 104 6.81 2.33 -23.42
N PHE A 105 7.73 3.30 -23.47
CA PHE A 105 7.93 4.28 -22.40
C PHE A 105 6.64 5.04 -22.00
N TRP A 106 5.79 5.40 -22.97
CA TRP A 106 4.53 6.07 -22.68
C TRP A 106 3.57 5.21 -21.85
N GLY A 107 3.60 3.88 -22.02
CA GLY A 107 2.79 2.95 -21.25
C GLY A 107 3.26 2.87 -19.80
N LEU A 108 4.57 2.88 -19.58
CA LEU A 108 5.17 2.98 -18.25
C LEU A 108 4.80 4.31 -17.57
N ALA A 109 4.90 5.42 -18.30
CA ALA A 109 4.55 6.74 -17.79
C ALA A 109 3.06 6.84 -17.40
N LEU A 110 2.16 6.32 -18.26
CA LEU A 110 0.74 6.27 -17.98
C LEU A 110 0.43 5.38 -16.76
N GLY A 111 1.04 4.20 -16.67
CA GLY A 111 0.87 3.32 -15.51
C GLY A 111 1.35 3.97 -14.21
N GLY A 112 2.49 4.67 -14.25
CA GLY A 112 2.98 5.46 -13.12
C GLY A 112 2.02 6.58 -12.73
N LEU A 113 1.46 7.31 -13.70
CA LEU A 113 0.47 8.36 -13.44
C LEU A 113 -0.80 7.80 -12.79
N VAL A 114 -1.35 6.71 -13.33
CA VAL A 114 -2.54 6.04 -12.77
C VAL A 114 -2.29 5.58 -11.34
N LEU A 115 -1.11 5.02 -11.06
CA LEU A 115 -0.70 4.63 -9.72
C LEU A 115 -0.67 5.83 -8.77
N LEU A 116 -0.03 6.94 -9.16
CA LEU A 116 0.06 8.14 -8.33
C LEU A 116 -1.31 8.76 -8.05
N VAL A 117 -2.17 8.84 -9.06
CA VAL A 117 -3.55 9.35 -8.91
C VAL A 117 -4.36 8.43 -8.00
N GLY A 118 -4.25 7.10 -8.16
CA GLY A 118 -4.91 6.14 -7.28
C GLY A 118 -4.48 6.30 -5.82
N ILE A 119 -3.17 6.40 -5.56
CA ILE A 119 -2.64 6.65 -4.22
C ILE A 119 -3.14 7.98 -3.67
N TRP A 120 -3.17 9.03 -4.50
CA TRP A 120 -3.68 10.35 -4.09
C TRP A 120 -5.15 10.30 -3.68
N ILE A 121 -6.01 9.62 -4.44
CA ILE A 121 -7.42 9.43 -4.09
C ILE A 121 -7.54 8.64 -2.77
N CYS A 122 -6.78 7.55 -2.61
CA CYS A 122 -6.74 6.80 -1.36
C CYS A 122 -6.28 7.66 -0.18
N TYR A 123 -5.37 8.61 -0.40
CA TYR A 123 -4.94 9.51 0.65
C TYR A 123 -6.01 10.57 0.99
N LEU A 124 -6.72 11.09 -0.01
CA LEU A 124 -7.86 12.00 0.23
C LEU A 124 -8.97 11.33 1.04
N THR A 125 -9.29 10.07 0.76
CA THR A 125 -10.30 9.34 1.55
C THR A 125 -9.84 9.18 3.01
N MET A 126 -8.56 8.97 3.26
CA MET A 126 -8.00 8.91 4.61
C MET A 126 -8.04 10.25 5.35
N LEU A 127 -7.83 11.36 4.63
CA LEU A 127 -7.90 12.70 5.23
C LEU A 127 -9.32 13.07 5.66
N GLU A 128 -10.32 12.52 4.96
CA GLU A 128 -11.74 12.76 5.24
C GLU A 128 -12.31 11.76 6.26
N ASN A 129 -11.81 10.50 6.25
CA ASN A 129 -12.36 9.41 7.04
C ASN A 129 -11.38 8.95 8.14
N SER A 130 -11.54 9.50 9.34
CA SER A 130 -10.82 9.11 10.56
C SER A 130 -11.02 7.65 11.00
N PHE A 131 -11.99 6.95 10.41
CA PHE A 131 -12.33 5.55 10.68
C PHE A 131 -11.82 4.59 9.60
N ALA A 132 -11.03 5.06 8.63
CA ALA A 132 -10.47 4.24 7.54
C ALA A 132 -9.37 3.28 8.03
N ALA A 133 -9.74 2.31 8.87
CA ALA A 133 -8.91 1.23 9.37
C ALA A 133 -8.41 0.33 8.23
N PRO A 134 -7.30 -0.40 8.42
CA PRO A 134 -6.78 -1.33 7.40
C PRO A 134 -7.66 -2.59 7.24
N VAL A 135 -8.73 -2.70 8.02
CA VAL A 135 -9.57 -3.89 8.16
C VAL A 135 -11.02 -3.46 8.28
N VAL A 136 -11.95 -4.30 7.81
CA VAL A 136 -13.39 -4.03 7.95
C VAL A 136 -13.77 -4.20 9.42
N LYS A 137 -14.17 -3.11 10.06
CA LYS A 137 -14.68 -3.12 11.43
C LYS A 137 -15.49 -1.86 11.74
N ILE A 138 -16.33 -1.97 12.75
CA ILE A 138 -17.04 -0.84 13.35
C ILE A 138 -16.24 -0.41 14.59
N GLN A 139 -15.88 0.87 14.64
CA GLN A 139 -15.12 1.50 15.74
C GLN A 139 -16.07 2.31 16.63
N GLY A 140 -17.02 1.61 17.25
CA GLY A 140 -18.03 2.24 18.12
C GLY A 140 -17.40 3.00 19.29
N GLU A 141 -16.31 2.47 19.84
CA GLU A 141 -15.51 3.07 20.89
C GLU A 141 -14.86 4.40 20.49
N ARG A 142 -14.73 4.69 19.19
CA ARG A 142 -14.23 5.97 18.65
C ARG A 142 -15.35 6.89 18.17
N GLY A 143 -16.62 6.53 18.39
CA GLY A 143 -17.76 7.31 17.91
C GLY A 143 -17.90 7.31 16.39
N GLN A 144 -17.64 6.16 15.75
CA GLN A 144 -17.76 6.03 14.30
C GLN A 144 -19.16 6.42 13.81
N HIS A 145 -19.18 7.30 12.80
CA HIS A 145 -20.37 7.75 12.08
C HIS A 145 -20.11 7.66 10.58
N VAL A 146 -21.18 7.77 9.78
CA VAL A 146 -21.08 7.74 8.32
C VAL A 146 -20.48 9.05 7.82
N ILE A 147 -19.46 8.94 6.97
CA ILE A 147 -18.84 10.07 6.30
C ILE A 147 -19.56 10.28 4.96
N THR A 148 -20.09 11.48 4.72
CA THR A 148 -20.85 11.85 3.52
C THR A 148 -20.24 13.04 2.78
N THR A 149 -19.01 13.41 3.14
CA THR A 149 -18.29 14.58 2.63
C THR A 149 -17.05 14.16 1.83
N GLY A 150 -16.46 15.12 1.11
CA GLY A 150 -15.24 14.91 0.35
C GLY A 150 -15.42 13.83 -0.73
N PRO A 151 -14.50 12.86 -0.84
CA PRO A 151 -14.62 11.78 -1.84
C PRO A 151 -15.82 10.84 -1.67
N TYR A 152 -16.58 10.96 -0.57
CA TYR A 152 -17.74 10.12 -0.26
C TYR A 152 -19.08 10.77 -0.64
N SER A 153 -19.07 11.99 -1.19
CA SER A 153 -20.28 12.70 -1.66
C SER A 153 -20.73 12.28 -3.04
#